data_AF-A0A8H6EEM0-F1
#
_entry.id   AF-A0A8H6EEM0-F1
#
_cell.length_a   1.000
_cell.length_b   1.000
_cell.length_c   1.000
_cell.angle_alpha   90.00
_cell.angle_beta   90.00
_cell.angle_gamma   90.00
#
_symmetry.space_group_name_H-M   'P 1'
#
loop_
_entity.id
_entity.type
_entity.pdbx_description
1 polymer ?
#
loop_
_entity_poly.entity_id
_entity_poly.type
_entity_poly.pdbx_seq_one_letter_code
_entity_poly.pdbx_strand_id
1 'polypeptide(L)'
;MPSFDNSSSETYDAVSQIPIPEMNHDQCDAEKLRIVNRIEHLQQVHAANINSGMDHRSDAIRELEQRIANLRFRFHEVDNQMRALDARDRAVVAQNTGYGSISRDRSSQSPPAPRAPNTSPQR
;
A
#
# COMPACT_ATOMS: atom_id res chain seq x y z
N MET A 1 42.81 -11.90 -11.45
CA MET A 1 41.61 -12.64 -11.01
C MET A 1 40.56 -11.59 -10.67
N PRO A 2 39.42 -11.49 -11.36
CA PRO A 2 38.35 -10.65 -10.87
C PRO A 2 37.74 -11.34 -9.65
N SER A 3 37.58 -10.60 -8.54
CA SER A 3 36.89 -11.09 -7.35
C SER A 3 35.43 -11.32 -7.72
N PHE A 4 34.94 -12.53 -7.51
CA PHE A 4 33.51 -12.76 -7.39
C PHE A 4 33.08 -12.13 -6.07
N ASP A 5 32.85 -10.81 -6.12
CA ASP A 5 32.27 -10.10 -5.00
C ASP A 5 30.93 -10.75 -4.66
N ASN A 6 30.68 -10.85 -3.36
CA ASN A 6 29.59 -11.55 -2.69
C ASN A 6 28.18 -11.00 -3.04
N SER A 7 28.05 -10.26 -4.14
CA SER A 7 26.84 -9.65 -4.71
C SER A 7 25.84 -10.68 -5.24
N SER A 8 26.30 -11.90 -5.50
CA SER A 8 25.49 -13.06 -5.90
C SER A 8 24.67 -13.67 -4.76
N SER A 9 24.77 -13.15 -3.52
CA SER A 9 24.07 -13.67 -2.35
C SER A 9 22.54 -13.74 -2.60
N GLU A 10 22.04 -14.96 -2.82
CA GLU A 10 20.60 -15.32 -2.82
C GLU A 10 19.90 -14.89 -1.52
N THR A 11 20.68 -14.69 -0.46
CA THR A 11 20.24 -14.17 0.83
C THR A 11 19.59 -12.79 0.75
N TYR A 12 19.95 -11.95 -0.25
CA TYR A 12 19.26 -10.67 -0.49
C TYR A 12 18.01 -10.81 -1.37
N ASP A 13 17.88 -11.90 -2.11
CA ASP A 13 16.67 -12.27 -2.84
C ASP A 13 15.68 -13.03 -1.95
N ALA A 14 16.11 -13.36 -0.72
CA ALA A 14 15.29 -14.05 0.24
C ALA A 14 13.94 -13.36 0.40
N VAL A 15 12.89 -14.17 0.37
CA VAL A 15 11.52 -13.77 0.63
C VAL A 15 11.47 -13.17 2.03
N SER A 16 10.84 -12.00 2.18
CA SER A 16 10.49 -11.49 3.51
C SER A 16 9.77 -12.56 4.31
N GLN A 17 10.16 -12.68 5.59
CA GLN A 17 9.68 -13.74 6.48
C GLN A 17 8.18 -13.66 6.73
N ILE A 18 7.61 -12.47 6.60
CA ILE A 18 6.18 -12.22 6.72
C ILE A 18 5.52 -12.53 5.38
N PRO A 19 4.52 -13.42 5.33
CA PRO A 19 3.73 -13.65 4.13
C PRO A 19 3.05 -12.35 3.65
N ILE A 20 3.05 -12.09 2.34
CA ILE A 20 2.45 -10.87 1.76
C ILE A 20 1.01 -10.61 2.24
N PRO A 21 0.10 -11.61 2.34
CA PRO A 21 -1.27 -11.37 2.83
C PRO A 21 -1.37 -10.87 4.27
N GLU A 22 -0.32 -11.07 5.06
CA GLU A 22 -0.24 -10.69 6.48
C GLU A 22 0.47 -9.35 6.69
N MET A 23 1.05 -8.77 5.64
CA MET A 23 1.72 -7.48 5.72
C MET A 23 0.72 -6.34 5.96
N ASN A 24 1.09 -5.41 6.84
CA ASN A 24 0.44 -4.11 7.00
C ASN A 24 1.03 -3.06 6.03
N HIS A 25 0.49 -1.84 6.00
CA HIS A 25 0.95 -0.77 5.09
C HIS A 25 2.46 -0.48 5.20
N ASP A 26 2.97 -0.25 6.41
CA ASP A 26 4.40 0.06 6.62
C ASP A 26 5.30 -1.09 6.15
N GLN A 27 4.88 -2.34 6.37
CA GLN A 27 5.58 -3.53 5.92
C GLN A 27 5.54 -3.67 4.39
N CYS A 28 4.39 -3.38 3.76
CA CYS A 28 4.26 -3.36 2.31
C CYS A 28 5.16 -2.28 1.69
N ASP A 29 5.22 -1.08 2.27
CA ASP A 29 6.07 0.01 1.78
C ASP A 29 7.56 -0.32 1.91
N ALA A 30 7.97 -0.85 3.07
CA ALA A 30 9.34 -1.31 3.28
C ALA A 30 9.71 -2.44 2.30
N GLU A 31 8.80 -3.37 2.05
CA GLU A 31 9.00 -4.47 1.11
C GLU A 31 9.10 -3.99 -0.33
N LYS A 32 8.27 -3.03 -0.76
CA LYS A 32 8.35 -2.42 -2.08
C LYS A 32 9.69 -1.72 -2.27
N LEU A 33 10.14 -0.93 -1.29
CA LEU A 33 11.43 -0.25 -1.35
C LEU A 33 12.59 -1.25 -1.45
N ARG A 34 12.56 -2.31 -0.64
CA ARG A 34 13.56 -3.40 -0.69
C ARG A 34 13.62 -4.03 -2.09
N ILE A 35 12.47 -4.38 -2.65
CA ILE A 35 12.37 -5.01 -3.97
C ILE A 35 12.90 -4.07 -5.06
N VAL A 36 12.53 -2.79 -5.03
CA VAL A 36 12.99 -1.79 -6.01
C VAL A 36 14.52 -1.65 -5.98
N ASN A 37 15.10 -1.46 -4.80
CA ASN A 37 16.55 -1.34 -4.63
C ASN A 37 17.28 -2.60 -5.13
N ARG A 38 16.69 -3.79 -4.91
CA ARG A 38 17.28 -5.04 -5.36
C ARG A 38 17.21 -5.19 -6.88
N ILE A 39 16.08 -4.86 -7.51
CA ILE A 39 15.95 -4.86 -8.97
C ILE A 39 16.98 -3.93 -9.60
N GLU A 40 17.13 -2.71 -9.08
CA GLU A 40 18.10 -1.73 -9.57
C GLU A 40 19.53 -2.29 -9.51
N HIS A 41 19.90 -2.88 -8.38
CA HIS A 41 21.20 -3.51 -8.22
C HIS A 41 21.43 -4.66 -9.24
N LEU A 42 20.45 -5.55 -9.40
CA LEU A 42 20.55 -6.66 -10.37
C LEU A 42 20.64 -6.15 -11.81
N GLN A 43 19.97 -5.05 -12.15
CA GLN A 43 20.08 -4.40 -13.46
C GLN A 43 21.47 -3.80 -13.69
N GLN A 44 22.09 -3.21 -12.66
CA GLN A 44 23.47 -2.72 -12.74
C GLN A 44 24.45 -3.87 -12.96
N VAL A 45 24.30 -4.99 -12.22
CA VAL A 45 25.11 -6.20 -12.40
C VAL A 45 24.93 -6.77 -13.82
N HIS A 46 23.69 -6.87 -14.29
CA HIS A 46 23.39 -7.30 -15.65
C HIS A 46 24.09 -6.43 -16.69
N ALA A 47 23.99 -5.09 -16.59
CA ALA A 47 24.66 -4.17 -17.49
C ALA A 47 26.19 -4.30 -17.42
N ALA A 48 26.77 -4.43 -16.23
CA ALA A 48 28.21 -4.64 -16.06
C ALA A 48 28.69 -5.94 -16.72
N ASN A 49 27.94 -7.03 -16.58
CA ASN A 49 28.26 -8.31 -17.22
C ASN A 49 28.25 -8.18 -18.75
N ILE A 50 27.23 -7.57 -19.33
CA ILE A 50 27.17 -7.33 -20.78
C ILE A 50 28.33 -6.45 -21.24
N ASN A 51 28.64 -5.37 -20.51
CA ASN A 51 29.75 -4.48 -20.83
C ASN A 51 31.13 -5.16 -20.72
N SER A 52 31.25 -6.21 -19.90
CA SER A 52 32.46 -7.02 -19.79
C SER A 52 32.64 -8.04 -20.93
N GLY A 53 31.68 -8.10 -21.87
CA GLY A 53 31.69 -9.03 -22.99
C GLY A 53 31.11 -10.41 -22.68
N MET A 54 30.41 -10.55 -21.55
CA MET A 54 29.67 -11.77 -21.23
C MET A 54 28.54 -11.98 -22.25
N ASP A 55 28.37 -13.21 -22.72
CA ASP A 55 27.30 -13.54 -23.65
C ASP A 55 25.92 -13.33 -22.99
N HIS A 56 25.07 -12.55 -23.65
CA HIS A 56 23.66 -12.36 -23.30
C HIS A 56 22.87 -13.67 -23.17
N ARG A 57 23.32 -14.75 -23.83
CA ARG A 57 22.68 -16.07 -23.76
C ARG A 57 23.27 -16.98 -22.68
N SER A 58 24.29 -16.51 -21.95
CA SER A 58 24.88 -17.27 -20.87
C SER A 58 23.84 -17.55 -19.79
N ASP A 59 23.98 -18.72 -19.14
CA ASP A 59 23.07 -19.12 -18.07
C ASP A 59 23.07 -18.12 -16.91
N ALA A 60 24.20 -17.47 -16.63
CA ALA A 60 24.31 -16.43 -15.61
C ALA A 60 23.46 -15.18 -15.92
N ILE A 61 23.41 -14.74 -17.18
CA ILE A 61 22.54 -13.63 -17.59
C ILE A 61 21.07 -14.03 -17.48
N ARG A 62 20.71 -15.23 -17.95
CA ARG A 62 19.34 -15.74 -17.85
C ARG A 62 18.86 -15.88 -16.40
N GLU A 63 19.75 -16.30 -15.51
CA GLU A 63 19.46 -16.40 -14.08
C GLU A 63 19.18 -15.01 -13.48
N LEU A 64 19.99 -14.01 -13.80
CA LEU A 64 19.77 -12.61 -13.38
C LEU A 64 18.43 -12.08 -13.88
N GLU A 65 18.10 -12.30 -15.15
CA GLU A 65 16.81 -11.92 -15.74
C GLU A 65 15.63 -12.60 -15.01
N GLN A 66 15.75 -13.89 -14.71
CA GLN A 66 14.72 -14.64 -13.98
C GLN A 66 14.52 -14.09 -12.56
N ARG A 67 15.61 -13.75 -11.87
CA ARG A 67 15.56 -13.15 -10.53
C ARG A 67 14.88 -11.78 -10.55
N ILE A 68 15.20 -10.94 -11.54
CA ILE A 68 14.51 -9.65 -11.75
C ILE A 68 13.01 -9.87 -12.02
N ALA A 69 12.65 -10.85 -12.85
CA ALA A 69 11.26 -11.16 -13.15
C ALA A 69 10.48 -11.61 -11.88
N ASN A 70 11.08 -12.49 -11.08
CA ASN A 70 10.49 -12.95 -9.81
C ASN A 70 10.26 -11.78 -8.83
N LEU A 71 11.23 -10.87 -8.72
CA LEU A 71 11.11 -9.68 -7.88
C LEU A 71 9.99 -8.74 -8.38
N ARG A 72 9.87 -8.55 -9.70
CA ARG A 72 8.76 -7.76 -10.29
C ARG A 72 7.39 -8.37 -10.02
N PHE A 73 7.28 -9.70 -10.12
CA PHE A 73 6.04 -10.40 -9.80
C PHE A 73 5.66 -10.19 -8.33
N ARG A 74 6.63 -10.38 -7.43
CA ARG A 74 6.44 -10.15 -6.00
C ARG A 74 6.04 -8.70 -5.69
N PHE A 75 6.66 -7.71 -6.34
CA PHE A 75 6.28 -6.31 -6.19
C PHE A 75 4.80 -6.09 -6.51
N HIS A 76 4.31 -6.71 -7.58
CA HIS A 76 2.91 -6.64 -7.98
C HIS A 76 1.97 -7.28 -6.94
N GLU A 77 2.38 -8.39 -6.32
CA GLU A 77 1.63 -9.00 -5.21
C GLU A 77 1.54 -8.06 -3.99
N VAL A 78 2.63 -7.40 -3.62
CA VAL A 78 2.64 -6.42 -2.53
C VAL A 78 1.76 -5.21 -2.86
N ASP A 79 1.79 -4.72 -4.11
CA ASP A 79 0.92 -3.62 -4.54
C ASP A 79 -0.58 -3.99 -4.44
N ASN A 80 -0.93 -5.23 -4.80
CA ASN A 80 -2.29 -5.72 -4.65
C ASN A 80 -2.72 -5.82 -3.18
N GLN A 81 -1.83 -6.25 -2.30
CA GLN A 81 -2.09 -6.26 -0.86
C GLN A 81 -2.37 -4.84 -0.33
N MET A 82 -1.55 -3.85 -0.71
CA MET A 82 -1.80 -2.46 -0.32
C MET A 82 -3.18 -1.98 -0.76
N ARG A 83 -3.57 -2.25 -2.02
CA ARG A 83 -4.91 -1.91 -2.53
C ARG A 83 -6.02 -2.59 -1.73
N ALA A 84 -5.81 -3.84 -1.31
CA ALA A 84 -6.76 -4.56 -0.48
C ALA A 84 -6.88 -3.95 0.93
N LEU A 85 -5.78 -3.52 1.53
CA LEU A 85 -5.77 -2.80 2.80
C LEU A 85 -6.49 -1.45 2.68
N ASP A 86 -6.17 -0.65 1.66
CA ASP A 86 -6.84 0.63 1.37
C ASP A 86 -8.36 0.46 1.19
N ALA A 87 -8.78 -0.60 0.49
CA ALA A 87 -10.20 -0.89 0.30
C ALA A 87 -10.90 -1.23 1.62
N ARG A 88 -10.24 -1.98 2.51
CA ARG A 88 -10.76 -2.31 3.85
C ARG A 88 -10.88 -1.04 4.69
N ASP A 89 -9.87 -0.18 4.70
CA ASP A 89 -9.89 1.06 5.47
C ASP A 89 -11.02 1.99 5.00
N ARG A 90 -11.20 2.14 3.68
CA ARG A 90 -12.32 2.89 3.11
C ARG A 90 -13.68 2.31 3.48
N ALA A 91 -13.82 0.97 3.49
CA ALA A 91 -15.06 0.32 3.89
C ALA A 91 -15.39 0.58 5.37
N VAL A 92 -14.39 0.54 6.25
CA VAL A 92 -14.55 0.88 7.67
C VAL A 92 -14.93 2.35 7.86
N VAL A 93 -14.30 3.27 7.12
CA VAL A 93 -14.66 4.69 7.14
C VAL A 93 -16.12 4.89 6.68
N ALA A 94 -16.53 4.23 5.59
CA ALA A 94 -17.89 4.31 5.06
C ALA A 94 -18.94 3.78 6.04
N GLN A 95 -18.64 2.68 6.74
CA GLN A 95 -19.52 2.14 7.78
C GLN A 95 -19.63 3.13 8.95
N ASN A 96 -18.53 3.68 9.43
CA ASN A 96 -18.55 4.65 10.54
C ASN A 96 -19.21 6.00 10.16
N THR A 97 -19.12 6.44 8.91
CA THR A 97 -19.83 7.64 8.43
C THR A 97 -21.33 7.39 8.24
N GLY A 98 -21.76 6.16 7.92
CA GLY A 98 -23.17 5.79 7.81
C GLY A 98 -23.94 5.76 9.15
N TYR A 99 -23.25 5.61 10.28
CA TYR A 99 -23.84 5.67 11.63
C TYR A 99 -23.71 7.05 12.29
N GLY A 100 -23.00 7.99 11.66
CA GLY A 100 -22.84 9.37 12.11
C GLY A 100 -23.95 10.29 11.57
N SER A 101 -25.03 10.41 12.35
CA SER A 101 -25.91 11.61 12.37
C SER A 101 -26.83 11.87 11.16
N ILE A 102 -27.82 11.00 10.93
CA ILE A 102 -29.11 11.44 10.36
C ILE A 102 -29.99 11.97 11.52
N SER A 103 -29.52 13.01 12.20
CA SER A 103 -30.26 13.74 13.26
C SER A 103 -29.89 15.22 13.23
N ARG A 104 -29.96 15.82 12.05
CA ARG A 104 -30.02 17.26 11.77
C ARG A 104 -30.94 17.34 10.53
N ASP A 105 -32.22 17.69 10.56
CA ASP A 105 -32.97 18.61 11.41
C ASP A 105 -34.36 18.02 11.70
N ARG A 106 -34.68 17.78 12.97
CA ARG A 106 -36.08 17.72 13.42
C ARG A 106 -36.37 18.96 14.25
N SER A 107 -37.12 19.86 13.62
CA SER A 107 -38.07 20.73 14.30
C SER A 107 -37.47 21.78 15.24
N SER A 108 -37.03 22.90 14.67
CA SER A 108 -37.18 24.21 15.32
C SER A 108 -38.67 24.60 15.35
N GLN A 109 -39.47 23.84 16.09
CA GLN A 109 -40.87 24.18 16.37
C GLN A 109 -40.93 24.56 17.85
N SER A 110 -40.67 25.84 18.10
CA SER A 110 -40.90 26.46 19.40
C SER A 110 -42.31 26.10 19.88
N PRO A 111 -42.51 25.75 21.17
CA PRO A 111 -43.86 25.54 21.68
C PRO A 111 -44.65 26.85 21.52
N PRO A 112 -45.91 26.80 21.05
CA PRO A 112 -46.73 28.00 21.02
C PRO A 112 -46.93 28.49 22.45
N ALA A 113 -46.58 29.75 22.70
CA ALA A 113 -46.84 30.40 23.97
C ALA A 113 -48.34 30.31 24.31
N PRO A 114 -48.73 30.08 25.58
CA PRO A 114 -50.13 30.13 25.98
C PRO A 114 -50.64 31.56 25.76
N ARG A 115 -51.68 31.73 24.92
CA ARG A 115 -52.41 33.00 24.84
C ARG A 115 -53.02 33.30 26.21
N ALA A 116 -52.52 34.34 26.87
CA ALA A 116 -53.18 34.92 28.04
C ALA A 116 -54.59 35.40 27.66
N PRO A 117 -55.62 35.20 28.51
CA PRO A 117 -56.95 35.71 28.25
C PRO A 117 -56.99 37.24 28.39
N ASN A 118 -57.56 37.88 27.37
CA ASN A 118 -57.96 39.28 27.37
C ASN A 118 -58.70 39.64 28.65
N THR A 119 -58.17 40.57 29.44
CA THR A 119 -58.98 41.37 30.36
C THR A 119 -58.52 42.83 30.29
N SER A 120 -59.27 43.62 29.52
CA SER A 120 -59.32 45.06 29.71
C SER A 120 -59.92 45.36 31.08
N PRO A 121 -59.46 46.44 31.74
CA PRO A 121 -60.44 47.33 32.34
C PRO A 121 -60.20 48.78 31.92
N GLN A 122 -61.30 49.37 31.44
CA GLN A 122 -61.54 50.80 31.37
C GLN A 122 -61.27 51.46 32.73
N ARG A 123 -60.63 52.63 32.71
CA ARG A 123 -61.12 53.83 33.37
C ARG A 123 -60.48 55.08 32.79
#